data_AF-A0A7X9BQS3-F1
#
_entry.id   AF-A0A7X9BQS3-F1
#
_cell.length_a   1.000
_cell.length_b   1.000
_cell.length_c   1.000
_cell.angle_alpha   90.00
_cell.angle_beta   90.00
_cell.angle_gamma   90.00
#
_symmetry.space_group_name_H-M   'P 1'
#
loop_
_entity.id
_entity.type
_entity.pdbx_description
1 polymer ?
#
loop_
_entity_poly.entity_id
_entity_poly.type
_entity_poly.pdbx_seq_one_letter_code
_entity_poly.pdbx_strand_id
1 'polypeptide(L)'
;MYTISLNDSGLDFKTLEQKIYRTVCEVACDVLKDVLEVLDKMLMATRDMDKYRHKGRKKTHIHTVMGVIDYKRRIYEYYNEEGKKEYVHLLDQYLKNETVGHVSTNLAEKIVERALEEPYRKTVQAMESTTNANLSHTTARNVIQKVGGKLKEKEQHLVDKYEHGKLNGDREVDVLFQEADGVWLSMQGKDRPKKGRKKEMKVAVNYEGFEKREGQKEGYQVHNKTACAGFHKSHQFKKLWEAKVAEQYNVDEIKVRIVNGDGDSWIKPDLGQDGVHF
;
A
#
# COMPACT_ATOMS: atom_id res chain seq x y z
N MET A 1 20.37 35.33 -17.79
CA MET A 1 19.13 36.03 -18.18
C MET A 1 18.60 35.33 -19.42
N TYR A 2 17.51 34.56 -19.29
CA TYR A 2 16.82 33.99 -20.44
C TYR A 2 15.79 35.00 -20.94
N THR A 3 16.08 35.65 -22.06
CA THR A 3 15.17 36.58 -22.73
C THR A 3 14.15 35.78 -23.53
N ILE A 4 13.08 35.33 -22.89
CA ILE A 4 11.96 34.69 -23.60
C ILE A 4 10.96 35.81 -23.91
N SER A 5 11.03 36.35 -25.13
CA SER A 5 10.06 37.32 -25.65
C SER A 5 8.76 36.59 -25.99
N LEU A 6 7.64 37.04 -25.41
CA LEU A 6 6.28 36.49 -25.57
C LEU A 6 5.63 36.79 -26.93
N ASN A 7 6.38 37.33 -27.90
CA ASN A 7 5.82 37.81 -29.17
C ASN A 7 6.18 36.96 -30.41
N ASP A 8 6.77 35.77 -30.23
CA ASP A 8 6.89 34.81 -31.33
C ASP A 8 5.64 33.92 -31.35
N SER A 9 5.01 33.80 -32.52
CA SER A 9 3.75 33.11 -32.84
C SER A 9 3.79 31.57 -32.64
N GLY A 10 4.65 31.07 -31.76
CA GLY A 10 4.81 29.66 -31.40
C GLY A 10 5.02 29.38 -29.90
N LEU A 11 4.90 30.37 -29.01
CA LEU A 11 5.04 30.20 -27.56
C LEU A 11 3.79 30.65 -26.80
N ASP A 12 2.82 29.74 -26.67
CA ASP A 12 1.67 29.89 -25.77
C ASP A 12 2.13 29.87 -24.30
N PHE A 13 1.43 30.61 -23.42
CA PHE A 13 1.70 30.69 -21.97
C PHE A 13 1.78 29.29 -21.36
N LYS A 14 0.91 28.38 -21.78
CA LYS A 14 0.93 26.97 -21.39
C LYS A 14 2.27 26.28 -21.67
N THR A 15 2.85 26.54 -22.85
CA THR A 15 4.12 25.94 -23.25
C THR A 15 5.29 26.55 -22.47
N LEU A 16 5.22 27.84 -22.17
CA LEU A 16 6.20 28.53 -21.34
C LEU A 16 6.20 27.97 -19.91
N GLU A 17 5.03 27.87 -19.29
CA GLU A 17 4.85 27.34 -17.94
C GLU A 17 5.40 25.90 -17.83
N GLN A 18 5.06 25.02 -18.77
CA GLN A 18 5.56 23.66 -18.81
C GLN A 18 7.09 23.59 -18.94
N LYS A 19 7.69 24.46 -19.76
CA LYS A 19 9.15 24.53 -19.92
C LYS A 19 9.84 24.99 -18.64
N ILE A 20 9.31 26.02 -17.98
CA ILE A 20 9.86 26.54 -16.71
C ILE A 20 9.75 25.46 -15.63
N TYR A 21 8.57 24.86 -15.47
CA TYR A 21 8.33 23.79 -14.51
C TYR A 21 9.31 22.62 -14.70
N ARG A 22 9.50 22.17 -15.95
CA ARG A 22 10.45 21.09 -16.28
C ARG A 22 11.88 21.46 -15.92
N THR A 23 12.31 22.67 -16.26
CA THR A 23 13.67 23.15 -15.96
C THR A 23 13.94 23.18 -14.46
N VAL A 24 12.99 23.69 -13.67
CA VAL A 24 13.12 23.73 -12.20
C VAL A 24 13.18 22.32 -11.61
N CYS A 25 12.38 21.40 -12.13
CA CYS A 25 12.39 20.00 -11.70
C CYS A 25 13.69 19.27 -12.05
N GLU A 26 14.27 19.54 -13.22
CA GLU A 26 15.58 19.00 -13.61
C GLU A 26 16.66 19.45 -12.62
N VAL A 27 16.71 20.75 -12.28
CA VAL A 27 17.62 21.28 -11.27
C VAL A 27 17.38 20.65 -9.91
N ALA A 28 16.13 20.48 -9.49
CA ALA A 28 15.79 19.84 -8.22
C ALA A 28 16.23 18.36 -8.18
N CYS A 29 16.12 17.65 -9.31
CA CYS A 29 16.60 16.26 -9.43
C CYS A 29 18.13 16.18 -9.30
N ASP A 30 18.88 17.13 -9.89
CA ASP A 30 20.34 17.20 -9.74
C ASP A 30 20.76 17.50 -8.29
N VAL A 31 20.07 18.44 -7.63
CA VAL A 31 20.33 18.73 -6.21
C VAL A 31 20.08 17.50 -5.34
N LEU A 32 18.97 16.78 -5.55
CA LEU A 32 18.67 15.58 -4.77
C LEU A 32 19.64 14.43 -5.07
N LYS A 33 20.10 14.30 -6.32
CA LYS A 33 21.18 13.37 -6.68
C LYS A 33 22.46 13.67 -5.89
N ASP A 34 22.87 14.93 -5.80
CA ASP A 34 24.05 15.32 -5.05
C ASP A 34 23.91 14.99 -3.56
N VAL A 35 22.73 15.24 -2.98
CA VAL A 35 22.41 14.84 -1.60
C VAL A 35 22.56 13.33 -1.40
N LEU A 36 22.02 12.51 -2.32
CA LEU A 36 22.15 11.04 -2.24
C LEU A 36 23.61 10.57 -2.33
N GLU A 37 24.43 11.20 -3.18
CA GLU A 37 25.84 10.86 -3.29
C GLU A 37 26.66 11.31 -2.07
N VAL A 38 26.29 12.43 -1.43
CA VAL A 38 26.87 12.86 -0.15
C VAL A 38 26.49 11.88 0.96
N LEU A 39 25.23 11.45 1.05
CA LEU A 39 24.79 10.43 2.00
C LEU A 39 25.55 9.11 1.79
N ASP A 40 25.76 8.65 0.55
CA ASP A 40 26.57 7.45 0.28
C ASP A 40 28.03 7.60 0.75
N LYS A 41 28.62 8.80 0.62
CA LYS A 41 29.97 9.09 1.16
C LYS A 41 29.99 9.06 2.67
N MET A 42 28.99 9.63 3.34
CA MET A 42 28.87 9.58 4.79
C MET A 42 28.76 8.14 5.28
N LEU A 43 27.86 7.34 4.69
CA LEU A 43 27.70 5.92 5.01
C LEU A 43 28.96 5.10 4.76
N MET A 44 29.76 5.44 3.74
CA MET A 44 31.06 4.81 3.52
C MET A 44 32.04 5.10 4.68
N ALA A 45 32.05 6.33 5.19
CA ALA A 45 32.98 6.79 6.22
C ALA A 45 32.60 6.24 7.61
N THR A 46 31.31 6.09 7.89
CA THR A 46 30.80 5.60 9.19
C THR A 46 30.59 4.08 9.22
N ARG A 47 30.96 3.35 8.16
CA ARG A 47 30.71 1.90 8.11
C ARG A 47 31.64 1.14 9.05
N ASP A 48 31.15 0.00 9.50
CA ASP A 48 31.98 -1.05 10.09
C ASP A 48 32.91 -1.65 9.01
N MET A 49 34.20 -1.37 9.11
CA MET A 49 35.21 -1.80 8.15
C MET A 49 35.51 -3.30 8.22
N ASP A 50 35.31 -3.91 9.39
CA ASP A 50 35.55 -5.34 9.61
C ASP A 50 34.41 -6.17 9.01
N LYS A 51 33.18 -5.65 9.10
CA LYS A 51 31.99 -6.28 8.55
C LYS A 51 31.76 -6.02 7.06
N TYR A 52 32.05 -4.80 6.58
CA TYR A 52 31.66 -4.36 5.23
C TYR A 52 32.86 -4.01 4.33
N ARG A 53 33.15 -4.91 3.39
CA ARG A 53 34.19 -4.69 2.37
C ARG A 53 33.62 -4.04 1.12
N HIS A 54 34.13 -2.85 0.77
CA HIS A 54 33.72 -2.15 -0.46
C HIS A 54 34.12 -2.91 -1.73
N LYS A 55 33.18 -3.07 -2.68
CA LYS A 55 33.38 -3.78 -3.96
C LYS A 55 33.15 -2.93 -5.21
N GLY A 56 32.90 -1.64 -5.05
CA GLY A 56 32.71 -0.70 -6.15
C GLY A 56 31.37 0.03 -6.09
N ARG A 57 30.99 0.61 -7.23
CA ARG A 57 29.77 1.41 -7.39
C ARG A 57 28.86 0.82 -8.45
N LYS A 58 27.55 0.87 -8.22
CA LYS A 58 26.52 0.51 -9.19
C LYS A 58 25.61 1.71 -9.46
N LYS A 59 25.22 1.89 -10.72
CA LYS A 59 24.20 2.87 -11.11
C LYS A 59 22.81 2.36 -10.69
N THR A 60 21.94 3.27 -10.30
CA THR A 60 20.54 2.99 -10.00
C THR A 60 19.71 4.26 -10.25
N HIS A 61 18.39 4.12 -10.17
CA HIS A 61 17.46 5.23 -10.34
C HIS A 61 16.35 5.19 -9.28
N ILE A 62 15.77 6.35 -8.99
CA ILE A 62 14.53 6.50 -8.21
C ILE A 62 13.59 7.45 -8.95
N HIS A 63 12.34 7.04 -9.12
CA HIS A 63 11.24 7.88 -9.57
C HIS A 63 10.71 8.70 -8.38
N THR A 64 10.62 10.01 -8.57
CA THR A 64 10.05 10.96 -7.60
C THR A 64 9.00 11.83 -8.28
N VAL A 65 8.25 12.62 -7.52
CA VAL A 65 7.30 13.60 -8.08
C VAL A 65 7.97 14.66 -8.97
N MET A 66 9.25 14.93 -8.77
CA MET A 66 10.03 15.90 -9.56
C MET A 66 10.56 15.28 -10.86
N GLY A 67 10.68 13.96 -10.94
CA GLY A 67 11.32 13.29 -12.06
C GLY A 67 12.12 12.06 -11.64
N VAL A 68 12.83 11.49 -12.60
CA VAL A 68 13.69 10.32 -12.41
C VAL A 68 15.10 10.78 -12.05
N ILE A 69 15.63 10.25 -10.96
CA ILE A 69 16.94 10.60 -10.42
C ILE A 69 17.88 9.42 -10.63
N ASP A 70 18.85 9.58 -11.53
CA ASP A 70 19.93 8.61 -11.78
C ASP A 70 21.16 8.92 -10.92
N TYR A 71 21.56 7.98 -10.09
CA TYR A 71 22.72 8.14 -9.18
C TYR A 71 23.55 6.86 -9.06
N LYS A 72 24.74 7.00 -8.48
CA LYS A 72 25.64 5.88 -8.20
C LYS A 72 25.69 5.62 -6.70
N ARG A 73 25.52 4.35 -6.31
CA ARG A 73 25.65 3.90 -4.92
C ARG A 73 26.70 2.82 -4.79
N ARG A 74 27.32 2.70 -3.60
CA ARG A 74 28.33 1.69 -3.32
C ARG A 74 27.72 0.31 -3.06
N ILE A 75 28.48 -0.74 -3.36
CA ILE A 75 28.18 -2.12 -3.00
C ILE A 75 29.21 -2.62 -1.99
N TYR A 76 28.72 -3.29 -0.96
CA TYR A 76 29.51 -3.86 0.12
C TYR A 76 29.29 -5.36 0.18
N GLU A 77 30.37 -6.10 0.40
CA GLU A 77 30.38 -7.52 0.69
C GLU A 77 30.41 -7.72 2.20
N TYR A 78 29.56 -8.61 2.71
CA TYR A 78 29.55 -9.04 4.11
C TYR A 78 29.25 -10.54 4.21
N TYR A 79 29.60 -11.14 5.34
CA TYR A 79 29.24 -12.52 5.66
C TYR A 79 28.04 -12.52 6.61
N ASN A 80 27.02 -13.31 6.30
CA ASN A 80 25.87 -13.50 7.18
C ASN A 80 26.24 -14.43 8.35
N GLU A 81 25.31 -14.63 9.30
CA GLU A 81 25.51 -15.46 10.49
C GLU A 81 25.82 -16.94 10.16
N GLU A 82 25.41 -17.40 8.96
CA GLU A 82 25.70 -18.73 8.43
C GLU A 82 27.06 -18.81 7.69
N GLY A 83 27.86 -17.74 7.70
CA GLY A 83 29.13 -17.66 6.98
C GLY A 83 29.00 -17.58 5.46
N LYS A 84 27.79 -17.35 4.93
CA LYS A 84 27.56 -17.15 3.49
C LYS A 84 27.83 -15.71 3.10
N LYS A 85 28.43 -15.58 1.92
CA LYS A 85 28.82 -14.30 1.33
C LYS A 85 27.62 -13.62 0.67
N GLU A 86 27.31 -12.41 1.12
CA GLU A 86 26.22 -11.59 0.61
C GLU A 86 26.67 -10.18 0.24
N TYR A 87 25.82 -9.48 -0.53
CA TYR A 87 26.08 -8.11 -0.97
C TYR A 87 24.97 -7.18 -0.53
N VAL A 88 25.36 -6.00 -0.06
CA VAL A 88 24.44 -4.98 0.44
C VAL A 88 24.78 -3.60 -0.09
N HIS A 89 23.74 -2.78 -0.24
CA HIS A 89 23.85 -1.36 -0.49
C HIS A 89 23.42 -0.64 0.79
N LEU A 90 24.36 -0.02 1.51
CA LEU A 90 24.06 0.67 2.77
C LEU A 90 23.09 1.83 2.55
N LEU A 91 23.23 2.55 1.44
CA LEU A 91 22.28 3.60 1.06
C LEU A 91 20.85 3.06 0.89
N ASP A 92 20.68 1.88 0.30
CA ASP A 92 19.35 1.27 0.17
C ASP A 92 18.80 0.87 1.53
N GLN A 93 19.62 0.32 2.42
CA GLN A 93 19.18 -0.01 3.77
C GLN A 93 18.72 1.24 4.53
N TYR A 94 19.43 2.35 4.34
CA TYR A 94 19.05 3.63 4.90
C TYR A 94 17.73 4.15 4.30
N LEU A 95 17.55 4.04 2.97
CA LEU A 95 16.36 4.51 2.26
C LEU A 95 15.16 3.54 2.27
N LYS A 96 15.31 2.29 2.72
CA LYS A 96 14.28 1.22 2.65
C LYS A 96 12.98 1.57 3.41
N ASN A 97 13.00 2.59 4.25
CA ASN A 97 11.82 3.13 4.92
C ASN A 97 11.09 4.20 4.10
N GLU A 98 11.78 4.85 3.16
CA GLU A 98 11.31 6.05 2.45
C GLU A 98 10.97 5.79 0.97
N THR A 99 11.04 4.52 0.53
CA THR A 99 10.81 4.14 -0.86
C THR A 99 10.04 2.83 -1.00
N VAL A 100 9.23 2.74 -2.05
CA VAL A 100 8.53 1.51 -2.48
C VAL A 100 9.20 1.00 -3.74
N GLY A 101 10.32 0.28 -3.58
CA GLY A 101 11.15 -0.14 -4.70
C GLY A 101 11.98 1.03 -5.26
N HIS A 102 11.79 1.35 -6.53
CA HIS A 102 12.46 2.49 -7.18
C HIS A 102 11.56 3.73 -7.22
N VAL A 103 10.56 3.83 -6.33
CA VAL A 103 9.59 4.93 -6.31
C VAL A 103 9.60 5.54 -4.90
N SER A 104 9.69 6.86 -4.79
CA SER A 104 9.60 7.55 -3.49
C SER A 104 8.23 7.38 -2.86
N THR A 105 8.14 7.45 -1.52
CA THR A 105 6.84 7.36 -0.81
C THR A 105 5.84 8.38 -1.33
N ASN A 106 6.22 9.65 -1.51
CA ASN A 106 5.33 10.70 -2.03
C ASN A 106 4.72 10.37 -3.39
N LEU A 107 5.48 9.72 -4.28
CA LEU A 107 4.99 9.31 -5.59
C LEU A 107 4.16 8.03 -5.49
N ALA A 108 4.56 7.09 -4.61
CA ALA A 108 3.82 5.87 -4.36
C ALA A 108 2.42 6.15 -3.78
N GLU A 109 2.28 7.12 -2.87
CA GLU A 109 0.99 7.57 -2.32
C GLU A 109 0.05 8.05 -3.43
N LYS A 110 0.51 8.96 -4.29
CA LYS A 110 -0.27 9.44 -5.45
C LYS A 110 -0.67 8.30 -6.41
N ILE A 111 0.22 7.34 -6.63
CA ILE A 111 -0.08 6.15 -7.43
C ILE A 111 -1.19 5.32 -6.78
N VAL A 112 -1.12 5.09 -5.46
CA VAL A 112 -2.14 4.34 -4.70
C VAL A 112 -3.49 5.03 -4.78
N GLU A 113 -3.56 6.33 -4.46
CA GLU A 113 -4.81 7.11 -4.51
C GLU A 113 -5.51 6.98 -5.86
N ARG A 114 -4.78 7.19 -6.95
CA ARG A 114 -5.34 7.10 -8.31
C ARG A 114 -5.65 5.67 -8.75
N ALA A 115 -4.86 4.68 -8.31
CA ALA A 115 -5.08 3.27 -8.67
C ALA A 115 -6.31 2.67 -7.97
N LEU A 116 -6.81 3.29 -6.90
CA LEU A 116 -8.06 2.90 -6.24
C LEU A 116 -9.29 3.29 -7.08
N GLU A 117 -9.18 4.35 -7.87
CA GLU A 117 -10.28 4.93 -8.65
C GLU A 117 -10.20 4.54 -10.14
N GLU A 118 -9.00 4.26 -10.65
CA GLU A 118 -8.73 4.15 -12.08
C GLU A 118 -7.83 2.95 -12.46
N PRO A 119 -7.91 2.45 -13.71
CA PRO A 119 -6.97 1.47 -14.22
C PRO A 119 -5.53 2.02 -14.26
N TYR A 120 -4.53 1.15 -14.03
CA TYR A 120 -3.10 1.53 -13.98
C TYR A 120 -2.60 2.35 -15.17
N ARG A 121 -3.15 2.15 -16.38
CA ARG A 121 -2.78 2.94 -17.56
C ARG A 121 -3.23 4.40 -17.44
N LYS A 122 -4.45 4.64 -16.94
CA LYS A 122 -4.97 5.99 -16.68
C LYS A 122 -4.21 6.64 -15.53
N THR A 123 -3.92 5.89 -14.47
CA THR A 123 -3.06 6.36 -13.37
C THR A 123 -1.73 6.87 -13.89
N VAL A 124 -1.03 6.10 -14.74
CA VAL A 124 0.25 6.54 -15.33
C VAL A 124 0.07 7.77 -16.21
N GLN A 125 -0.94 7.81 -17.07
CA GLN A 125 -1.21 8.98 -17.93
C GLN A 125 -1.48 10.25 -17.12
N ALA A 126 -2.22 10.13 -16.01
CA ALA A 126 -2.47 11.24 -15.09
C ALA A 126 -1.20 11.67 -14.36
N MET A 127 -0.32 10.73 -13.98
CA MET A 127 0.96 11.06 -13.36
C MET A 127 1.93 11.72 -14.35
N GLU A 128 2.00 11.26 -15.60
CA GLU A 128 2.84 11.88 -16.64
C GLU A 128 2.38 13.31 -16.98
N SER A 129 1.08 13.61 -16.82
CA SER A 129 0.56 14.97 -17.09
C SER A 129 0.72 15.94 -15.92
N THR A 130 0.83 15.43 -14.68
CA THR A 130 0.92 16.25 -13.45
C THR A 130 2.31 16.24 -12.82
N THR A 131 3.19 15.34 -13.24
CA THR A 131 4.56 15.19 -12.72
C THR A 131 5.54 15.04 -13.88
N ASN A 132 6.81 15.38 -13.67
CA ASN A 132 7.87 15.09 -14.64
C ASN A 132 8.40 13.65 -14.53
N ALA A 133 7.67 12.76 -13.84
CA ALA A 133 8.05 11.37 -13.68
C ALA A 133 7.53 10.53 -14.86
N ASN A 134 8.45 10.01 -15.67
CA ASN A 134 8.10 8.96 -16.63
C ASN A 134 8.00 7.62 -15.90
N LEU A 135 6.81 7.05 -15.81
CA LEU A 135 6.52 5.80 -15.12
C LEU A 135 5.92 4.80 -16.08
N SER A 136 6.40 3.55 -16.05
CA SER A 136 5.70 2.50 -16.78
C SER A 136 4.46 2.02 -16.01
N HIS A 137 3.42 1.55 -16.72
CA HIS A 137 2.28 0.89 -16.07
C HIS A 137 2.71 -0.32 -15.20
N THR A 138 3.80 -0.99 -15.58
CA THR A 138 4.39 -2.09 -14.82
C THR A 138 4.98 -1.58 -13.51
N THR A 139 5.60 -0.39 -13.51
CA THR A 139 6.13 0.24 -12.29
C THR A 139 4.99 0.58 -11.33
N ALA A 140 3.92 1.21 -11.81
CA ALA A 140 2.73 1.48 -11.01
C ALA A 140 2.13 0.19 -10.41
N ARG A 141 1.95 -0.84 -11.24
CA ARG A 141 1.51 -2.17 -10.76
C ARG A 141 2.45 -2.74 -9.69
N ASN A 142 3.76 -2.65 -9.87
CA ASN A 142 4.74 -3.16 -8.91
C ASN A 142 4.68 -2.43 -7.57
N VAL A 143 4.42 -1.11 -7.57
CA VAL A 143 4.19 -0.33 -6.35
C VAL A 143 2.96 -0.86 -5.62
N ILE A 144 1.83 -1.01 -6.31
CA ILE A 144 0.59 -1.53 -5.72
C ILE A 144 0.77 -2.95 -5.17
N GLN A 145 1.48 -3.82 -5.89
CA GLN A 145 1.78 -5.18 -5.41
C GLN A 145 2.64 -5.17 -4.14
N LYS A 146 3.63 -4.28 -4.05
CA LYS A 146 4.45 -4.14 -2.84
C LYS A 146 3.66 -3.59 -1.66
N VAL A 147 2.82 -2.59 -1.88
CA VAL A 147 1.91 -2.05 -0.86
C VAL A 147 0.94 -3.14 -0.37
N GLY A 148 0.33 -3.89 -1.30
CA GLY A 148 -0.54 -5.02 -0.97
C GLY A 148 0.19 -6.13 -0.21
N GLY A 149 1.47 -6.39 -0.52
CA GLY A 149 2.32 -7.31 0.25
C GLY A 149 2.50 -6.88 1.70
N LYS A 150 2.83 -5.60 1.94
CA LYS A 150 2.94 -5.04 3.30
C LYS A 150 1.61 -5.08 4.05
N LEU A 151 0.49 -4.85 3.37
CA LEU A 151 -0.85 -4.95 3.97
C LEU A 151 -1.14 -6.39 4.41
N LYS A 152 -0.85 -7.36 3.55
CA LYS A 152 -0.98 -8.79 3.87
C LYS A 152 -0.12 -9.21 5.05
N GLU A 153 1.10 -8.70 5.16
CA GLU A 153 1.98 -8.94 6.31
C GLU A 153 1.37 -8.38 7.61
N LYS A 154 0.81 -7.16 7.57
CA LYS A 154 0.10 -6.57 8.71
C LYS A 154 -1.12 -7.38 9.12
N GLU A 155 -1.93 -7.83 8.15
CA GLU A 155 -3.09 -8.69 8.39
C GLU A 155 -2.69 -10.03 8.99
N GLN A 156 -1.61 -10.65 8.52
CA GLN A 156 -1.11 -11.89 9.09
C GLN A 156 -0.66 -11.70 10.54
N HIS A 157 0.09 -10.62 10.82
CA HIS A 157 0.51 -10.32 12.19
C HIS A 157 -0.67 -10.02 13.12
N LEU A 158 -1.75 -9.43 12.60
CA LEU A 158 -2.99 -9.25 13.35
C LEU A 158 -3.64 -10.60 13.69
N VAL A 159 -3.74 -11.50 12.72
CA VAL A 159 -4.25 -12.87 12.95
C VAL A 159 -3.36 -13.61 13.95
N ASP A 160 -2.04 -13.49 13.85
CA ASP A 160 -1.13 -14.14 14.79
C ASP A 160 -1.36 -13.63 16.22
N LYS A 161 -1.54 -12.32 16.41
CA LYS A 161 -1.86 -11.76 17.73
C LYS A 161 -3.20 -12.26 18.27
N TYR A 162 -4.21 -12.36 17.41
CA TYR A 162 -5.51 -12.90 17.75
C TYR A 162 -5.40 -14.34 18.26
N GLU A 163 -4.70 -15.21 17.52
CA GLU A 163 -4.54 -16.62 17.88
C GLU A 163 -3.77 -16.83 19.20
N HIS A 164 -2.92 -15.89 19.58
CA HIS A 164 -2.21 -15.90 20.86
C HIS A 164 -2.97 -15.21 22.01
N GLY A 165 -4.22 -14.78 21.80
CA GLY A 165 -5.03 -14.09 22.81
C GLY A 165 -4.48 -12.72 23.20
N LYS A 166 -3.72 -12.06 22.31
CA LYS A 166 -3.07 -10.76 22.56
C LYS A 166 -3.80 -9.58 21.92
N LEU A 167 -5.05 -9.78 21.50
CA LEU A 167 -5.93 -8.73 21.01
C LEU A 167 -7.13 -8.63 21.95
N ASN A 168 -7.30 -7.45 22.54
CA ASN A 168 -8.54 -7.05 23.13
C ASN A 168 -8.70 -5.55 22.88
N GLY A 169 -9.73 -5.15 22.16
CA GLY A 169 -10.04 -3.75 21.96
C GLY A 169 -10.75 -3.17 23.18
N ASP A 170 -10.79 -1.86 23.28
CA ASP A 170 -11.40 -1.18 24.43
C ASP A 170 -12.88 -0.80 24.18
N ARG A 171 -13.40 -1.04 22.97
CA ARG A 171 -14.75 -0.62 22.60
C ARG A 171 -15.79 -1.64 23.03
N GLU A 172 -16.68 -1.25 23.91
CA GLU A 172 -17.78 -2.08 24.41
C GLU A 172 -19.07 -1.76 23.66
N VAL A 173 -19.80 -2.80 23.28
CA VAL A 173 -21.07 -2.67 22.55
C VAL A 173 -21.99 -3.84 22.90
N ASP A 174 -23.25 -3.55 23.21
CA ASP A 174 -24.23 -4.59 23.54
C ASP A 174 -24.57 -5.47 22.33
N VAL A 175 -24.71 -4.87 21.15
CA VAL A 175 -25.09 -5.54 19.91
C VAL A 175 -24.12 -5.19 18.78
N LEU A 176 -23.44 -6.19 18.23
CA LEU A 176 -22.59 -6.05 17.05
C LEU A 176 -23.28 -6.66 15.83
N PHE A 177 -23.45 -5.88 14.77
CA PHE A 177 -23.93 -6.35 13.48
C PHE A 177 -22.77 -6.73 12.59
N GLN A 178 -22.91 -7.87 11.94
CA GLN A 178 -21.88 -8.52 11.14
C GLN A 178 -22.50 -8.97 9.82
N GLU A 179 -22.07 -8.40 8.72
CA GLU A 179 -22.54 -8.75 7.37
C GLU A 179 -21.41 -9.36 6.56
N ALA A 180 -21.68 -10.46 5.86
CA ALA A 180 -20.70 -11.15 5.05
C ALA A 180 -21.27 -11.54 3.67
N ASP A 181 -20.47 -11.35 2.62
CA ASP A 181 -20.84 -11.65 1.23
C ASP A 181 -19.62 -12.05 0.39
N GLY A 182 -19.86 -12.76 -0.70
CA GLY A 182 -18.88 -13.24 -1.66
C GLY A 182 -19.01 -12.57 -3.03
N VAL A 183 -18.03 -11.74 -3.41
CA VAL A 183 -17.99 -11.08 -4.72
C VAL A 183 -17.16 -11.90 -5.72
N TRP A 184 -17.79 -12.42 -6.76
CA TRP A 184 -17.12 -13.23 -7.79
C TRP A 184 -16.46 -12.38 -8.89
N LEU A 185 -15.14 -12.25 -8.84
CA LEU A 185 -14.36 -11.45 -9.78
C LEU A 185 -13.73 -12.31 -10.89
N SER A 186 -13.79 -11.85 -12.13
CA SER A 186 -13.17 -12.54 -13.27
C SER A 186 -11.65 -12.37 -13.25
N MET A 187 -10.92 -13.48 -13.20
CA MET A 187 -9.47 -13.49 -13.10
C MET A 187 -8.80 -13.43 -14.48
N GLN A 188 -7.64 -12.78 -14.55
CA GLN A 188 -6.85 -12.64 -15.77
C GLN A 188 -5.47 -13.30 -15.64
N GLY A 189 -4.88 -13.67 -16.78
CA GLY A 189 -3.50 -14.17 -16.84
C GLY A 189 -3.28 -15.48 -16.10
N LYS A 190 -2.11 -15.61 -15.47
CA LYS A 190 -1.66 -16.83 -14.78
C LYS A 190 -2.46 -17.14 -13.51
N ASP A 191 -3.12 -16.14 -12.93
CA ASP A 191 -3.93 -16.27 -11.72
C ASP A 191 -5.35 -16.77 -12.01
N ARG A 192 -5.67 -16.99 -13.30
CA ARG A 192 -6.95 -17.56 -13.71
C ARG A 192 -7.02 -19.03 -13.30
N PRO A 193 -8.05 -19.45 -12.53
CA PRO A 193 -8.22 -20.85 -12.16
C PRO A 193 -8.33 -21.75 -13.39
N LYS A 194 -7.78 -22.98 -13.30
CA LYS A 194 -7.90 -23.99 -14.37
C LYS A 194 -9.34 -24.45 -14.58
N LYS A 195 -10.14 -24.49 -13.52
CA LYS A 195 -11.58 -24.75 -13.53
C LYS A 195 -12.29 -23.47 -13.08
N GLY A 196 -13.04 -22.86 -13.99
CA GLY A 196 -13.72 -21.58 -13.77
C GLY A 196 -12.95 -20.35 -14.29
N ARG A 197 -13.65 -19.22 -14.44
CA ARG A 197 -13.05 -17.93 -14.85
C ARG A 197 -12.99 -16.92 -13.70
N LYS A 198 -13.64 -17.23 -12.59
CA LYS A 198 -13.88 -16.30 -11.49
C LYS A 198 -13.24 -16.81 -10.21
N LYS A 199 -12.87 -15.89 -9.33
CA LYS A 199 -12.44 -16.15 -7.97
C LYS A 199 -13.29 -15.29 -7.05
N GLU A 200 -13.76 -15.89 -5.98
CA GLU A 200 -14.51 -15.19 -4.95
C GLU A 200 -13.58 -14.34 -4.09
N MET A 201 -13.94 -13.07 -3.95
CA MET A 201 -13.43 -12.17 -2.92
C MET A 201 -14.46 -12.14 -1.79
N LYS A 202 -14.04 -12.56 -0.61
CA LYS A 202 -14.88 -12.50 0.58
C LYS A 202 -14.86 -11.07 1.11
N VAL A 203 -16.01 -10.58 1.52
CA VAL A 203 -16.21 -9.26 2.10
C VAL A 203 -16.96 -9.45 3.39
N ALA A 204 -16.48 -8.82 4.46
CA ALA A 204 -17.19 -8.76 5.73
C ALA A 204 -17.18 -7.33 6.27
N VAL A 205 -18.27 -6.97 6.93
CA VAL A 205 -18.53 -5.65 7.48
C VAL A 205 -19.02 -5.80 8.90
N ASN A 206 -18.49 -4.98 9.82
CA ASN A 206 -18.99 -4.88 11.19
C ASN A 206 -19.50 -3.45 11.44
N TYR A 207 -20.58 -3.31 12.21
CA TYR A 207 -21.13 -2.01 12.60
C TYR A 207 -22.01 -2.12 13.85
N GLU A 208 -22.28 -0.99 14.50
CA GLU A 208 -22.97 -0.94 15.82
C GLU A 208 -24.45 -0.56 15.73
N GLY A 209 -24.95 -0.36 14.51
CA GLY A 209 -26.32 0.06 14.24
C GLY A 209 -26.35 1.18 13.21
N PHE A 210 -27.39 2.02 13.29
CA PHE A 210 -27.68 3.03 12.28
C PHE A 210 -27.96 4.39 12.93
N GLU A 211 -27.35 5.44 12.40
CA GLU A 211 -27.56 6.83 12.80
C GLU A 211 -28.21 7.63 11.68
N LYS A 212 -29.04 8.60 12.06
CA LYS A 212 -29.67 9.49 11.08
C LYS A 212 -28.60 10.38 10.44
N ARG A 213 -28.60 10.48 9.11
CA ARG A 213 -27.65 11.35 8.39
C ARG A 213 -27.96 12.82 8.68
N GLU A 214 -26.93 13.57 9.04
CA GLU A 214 -27.06 15.02 9.21
C GLU A 214 -27.56 15.67 7.92
N GLY A 215 -28.58 16.54 8.05
CA GLY A 215 -29.16 17.26 6.92
C GLY A 215 -30.16 16.48 6.06
N GLN A 216 -30.47 15.21 6.35
CA GLN A 216 -31.50 14.45 5.62
C GLN A 216 -32.76 14.18 6.46
N LYS A 217 -33.95 14.38 5.86
CA LYS A 217 -35.24 14.05 6.50
C LYS A 217 -35.41 12.55 6.70
N GLU A 218 -35.01 11.77 5.68
CA GLU A 218 -34.97 10.32 5.64
C GLU A 218 -33.60 9.88 5.13
N GLY A 219 -32.96 8.93 5.81
CA GLY A 219 -31.64 8.45 5.48
C GLY A 219 -30.84 8.11 6.73
N TYR A 220 -30.41 6.86 6.83
CA TYR A 220 -29.54 6.39 7.90
C TYR A 220 -28.17 6.00 7.34
N GLN A 221 -27.16 6.04 8.19
CA GLN A 221 -25.82 5.53 7.92
C GLN A 221 -25.42 4.54 9.01
N VAL A 222 -24.66 3.53 8.63
CA VAL A 222 -24.12 2.57 9.60
C VAL A 222 -23.12 3.26 10.51
N HIS A 223 -23.28 3.09 11.83
CA HIS A 223 -22.38 3.65 12.82
C HIS A 223 -21.16 2.74 13.04
N ASN A 224 -19.99 3.37 13.15
CA ASN A 224 -18.70 2.71 13.40
C ASN A 224 -18.41 1.50 12.47
N LYS A 225 -18.64 1.71 11.17
CA LYS A 225 -18.44 0.69 10.15
C LYS A 225 -16.96 0.32 9.99
N THR A 226 -16.63 -0.95 10.14
CA THR A 226 -15.37 -1.53 9.66
C THR A 226 -15.64 -2.54 8.55
N ALA A 227 -14.73 -2.62 7.58
CA ALA A 227 -14.82 -3.56 6.47
C ALA A 227 -13.49 -4.29 6.28
N CYS A 228 -13.55 -5.57 5.99
CA CYS A 228 -12.42 -6.37 5.55
C CYS A 228 -12.80 -7.15 4.29
N ALA A 229 -11.86 -7.27 3.36
CA ALA A 229 -12.09 -7.98 2.11
C ALA A 229 -10.82 -8.67 1.64
N GLY A 230 -10.96 -9.85 1.04
CA GLY A 230 -9.80 -10.56 0.51
C GLY A 230 -10.10 -11.87 -0.19
N PHE A 231 -9.08 -12.40 -0.87
CA PHE A 231 -9.16 -13.64 -1.64
C PHE A 231 -8.68 -14.88 -0.85
N HIS A 232 -8.84 -14.85 0.47
CA HIS A 232 -8.40 -15.90 1.38
C HIS A 232 -9.26 -17.15 1.28
N LYS A 233 -8.73 -18.28 1.76
CA LYS A 233 -9.58 -19.44 2.05
C LYS A 233 -10.54 -19.08 3.19
N SER A 234 -11.73 -19.67 3.17
CA SER A 234 -12.79 -19.49 4.15
C SER A 234 -12.33 -19.40 5.61
N HIS A 235 -11.61 -20.42 6.11
CA HIS A 235 -11.15 -20.42 7.51
C HIS A 235 -10.15 -19.28 7.81
N GLN A 236 -9.31 -18.90 6.85
CA GLN A 236 -8.32 -17.83 7.03
C GLN A 236 -9.01 -16.47 7.05
N PHE A 237 -10.01 -16.29 6.19
CA PHE A 237 -10.80 -15.08 6.16
C PHE A 237 -11.58 -14.89 7.45
N LYS A 238 -12.21 -15.96 7.97
CA LYS A 238 -12.92 -15.93 9.25
C LYS A 238 -12.00 -15.51 10.41
N LYS A 239 -10.78 -16.06 10.48
CA LYS A 239 -9.79 -15.63 11.47
C LYS A 239 -9.40 -14.16 11.34
N LEU A 240 -9.19 -13.68 10.12
CA LEU A 240 -8.91 -12.27 9.87
C LEU A 240 -10.09 -11.37 10.29
N TRP A 241 -11.32 -11.83 10.04
CA TRP A 241 -12.53 -11.13 10.42
C TRP A 241 -12.68 -11.02 11.94
N GLU A 242 -12.54 -12.13 12.67
CA GLU A 242 -12.56 -12.12 14.13
C GLU A 242 -11.41 -11.30 14.72
N ALA A 243 -10.20 -11.42 14.15
CA ALA A 243 -9.06 -10.62 14.57
C ALA A 243 -9.31 -9.11 14.38
N LYS A 244 -10.03 -8.71 13.32
CA LYS A 244 -10.44 -7.32 13.08
C LYS A 244 -11.48 -6.83 14.09
N VAL A 245 -12.39 -7.71 14.53
CA VAL A 245 -13.34 -7.39 15.61
C VAL A 245 -12.59 -7.25 16.92
N ALA A 246 -11.76 -8.21 17.30
CA ALA A 246 -10.97 -8.18 18.54
C ALA A 246 -9.91 -7.06 18.58
N GLU A 247 -9.48 -6.53 17.44
CA GLU A 247 -8.63 -5.33 17.37
C GLU A 247 -9.34 -4.08 17.90
N GLN A 248 -10.65 -4.00 17.72
CA GLN A 248 -11.44 -2.80 18.00
C GLN A 248 -12.31 -2.94 19.24
N TYR A 249 -12.91 -4.11 19.44
CA TYR A 249 -13.94 -4.35 20.45
C TYR A 249 -13.41 -5.21 21.60
N ASN A 250 -13.95 -4.94 22.79
CA ASN A 250 -13.87 -5.88 23.89
C ASN A 250 -14.85 -7.01 23.61
N VAL A 251 -14.34 -8.15 23.13
CA VAL A 251 -15.17 -9.26 22.64
C VAL A 251 -16.04 -9.86 23.75
N ASP A 252 -15.58 -9.81 25.00
CA ASP A 252 -16.28 -10.38 26.15
C ASP A 252 -17.53 -9.58 26.56
N GLU A 253 -17.58 -8.29 26.21
CA GLU A 253 -18.70 -7.39 26.54
C GLU A 253 -19.77 -7.36 25.42
N ILE A 254 -19.55 -8.08 24.32
CA ILE A 254 -20.53 -8.20 23.24
C ILE A 254 -21.61 -9.20 23.64
N LYS A 255 -22.79 -8.70 24.03
CA LYS A 255 -23.91 -9.55 24.46
C LYS A 255 -24.57 -10.29 23.31
N VAL A 256 -24.71 -9.64 22.15
CA VAL A 256 -25.38 -10.22 20.97
C VAL A 256 -24.59 -9.92 19.71
N ARG A 257 -24.28 -10.97 18.93
CA ARG A 257 -23.79 -10.85 17.57
C ARG A 257 -24.90 -11.21 16.59
N ILE A 258 -25.24 -10.28 15.71
CA ILE A 258 -26.20 -10.51 14.62
C ILE A 258 -25.39 -10.70 13.35
N VAL A 259 -25.33 -11.94 12.86
CA VAL A 259 -24.55 -12.28 11.66
C VAL A 259 -25.51 -12.57 10.51
N ASN A 260 -25.41 -11.76 9.46
CA ASN A 260 -26.19 -11.88 8.24
C ASN A 260 -25.26 -12.16 7.05
N GLY A 261 -25.66 -13.07 6.18
CA GLY A 261 -24.92 -13.36 4.96
C GLY A 261 -25.50 -14.54 4.21
N ASP A 262 -24.79 -14.99 3.19
CA ASP A 262 -25.19 -16.22 2.53
C ASP A 262 -24.99 -17.46 3.44
N GLY A 263 -25.66 -18.56 3.11
CA GLY A 263 -25.62 -19.79 3.91
C GLY A 263 -24.26 -20.50 3.92
N ASP A 264 -23.19 -19.88 3.42
CA ASP A 264 -21.88 -20.50 3.34
C ASP A 264 -21.32 -20.83 4.73
N SER A 265 -20.60 -21.94 4.77
CA SER A 265 -19.96 -22.47 5.98
C SER A 265 -19.02 -21.51 6.70
N TRP A 266 -18.53 -20.46 6.04
CA TRP A 266 -17.56 -19.53 6.61
C TRP A 266 -18.18 -18.31 7.29
N ILE A 267 -19.47 -18.06 7.03
CA ILE A 267 -20.27 -17.01 7.65
C ILE A 267 -20.91 -17.51 8.95
N LYS A 268 -21.15 -18.82 9.04
CA LYS A 268 -21.69 -19.46 10.24
C LYS A 268 -20.72 -19.29 11.43
N PRO A 269 -21.25 -19.07 12.64
CA PRO A 269 -20.45 -18.91 13.85
C PRO A 269 -19.75 -20.23 14.15
N ASP A 270 -18.69 -20.18 14.94
CA ASP A 270 -18.11 -21.42 15.45
C ASP A 270 -19.07 -22.06 16.47
N LEU A 271 -19.11 -23.40 16.51
CA LEU A 271 -19.93 -24.15 17.46
C LEU A 271 -19.63 -23.66 18.90
N GLY A 272 -20.59 -23.00 19.54
CA GLY A 272 -20.48 -22.50 20.92
C GLY A 272 -20.42 -20.98 21.07
N GLN A 273 -20.49 -20.19 20.00
CA GLN A 273 -20.74 -18.75 20.09
C GLN A 273 -22.24 -18.45 19.97
N ASP A 274 -22.80 -17.74 20.96
CA ASP A 274 -24.18 -17.26 20.90
C ASP A 274 -24.31 -16.16 19.83
N GLY A 275 -25.12 -16.42 18.81
CA GLY A 275 -25.36 -15.51 17.70
C GLY A 275 -26.70 -15.76 17.04
N VAL A 276 -27.37 -14.69 16.61
CA VAL A 276 -28.61 -14.79 15.83
C VAL A 276 -28.26 -14.73 14.35
N HIS A 277 -28.65 -15.76 13.61
CA HIS A 277 -28.41 -15.90 12.17
C HIS A 277 -29.68 -15.67 11.39
N PHE A 278 -29.56 -14.86 10.35
CA PHE A 278 -30.63 -14.58 9.39
C PHE A 278 -30.17 -14.98 7.99
#